data_AF-A0A090NAP7-F1
#
_entry.id   AF-A0A090NAP7-F1
#
_cell.length_a   1.000
_cell.length_b   1.000
_cell.length_c   1.000
_cell.angle_alpha   90.00
_cell.angle_beta   90.00
_cell.angle_gamma   90.00
#
_symmetry.space_group_name_H-M   'P 1'
#
loop_
_entity.id
_entity.type
_entity.pdbx_description
1 polymer ?
#
loop_
_entity_poly.entity_id
_entity_poly.type
_entity_poly.pdbx_seq_one_letter_code
_entity_poly.pdbx_strand_id
1 'polypeptide(L)'
;MLLYTAALSSPQTFQTLGAQALTTQILWGVSFITAIAMWYYTLWLTIAFFKRRRCVPKHYIIWLLISVLLAVKAFAFSPVEDSIAVRQLLFTLLATALIVPYFKRSSRVKATFVNP
;
A
#
# COMPACT_ATOMS: atom_id res chain seq x y z
N MET A 1 -18.89 -1.60 14.96
CA MET A 1 -19.17 -0.67 13.85
C MET A 1 -20.11 0.48 14.25
N LEU A 2 -21.20 0.25 14.99
CA LEU A 2 -22.09 1.31 15.49
C LEU A 2 -21.41 2.38 16.40
N LEU A 3 -20.41 2.00 17.19
CA LEU A 3 -19.64 2.93 18.04
C LEU A 3 -18.70 3.85 17.24
N TYR A 4 -18.13 3.36 16.14
CA TYR A 4 -17.26 4.17 15.27
C TYR A 4 -18.06 5.16 14.43
N THR A 5 -19.25 4.77 13.97
CA THR A 5 -20.16 5.68 13.25
C THR A 5 -20.69 6.80 14.14
N ALA A 6 -20.91 6.54 15.44
CA ALA A 6 -21.32 7.55 16.42
C ALA A 6 -20.18 8.51 16.79
N ALA A 7 -18.92 8.05 16.76
CA ALA A 7 -17.76 8.90 17.00
C ALA A 7 -17.44 9.83 15.80
N LEU A 8 -17.70 9.39 14.57
CA LEU A 8 -17.54 10.22 13.36
C LEU A 8 -18.60 11.32 13.23
N SER A 9 -19.78 11.12 13.83
CA SER A 9 -20.89 12.09 13.81
C SER A 9 -20.95 12.99 15.04
N SER A 10 -20.04 12.84 16.00
CA SER A 10 -20.00 13.68 17.20
C SER A 10 -19.29 15.02 16.94
N PRO A 11 -19.86 16.16 17.37
CA PRO A 11 -19.23 17.48 17.18
C PRO A 11 -17.87 17.60 17.90
N GLN A 12 -17.61 16.78 18.92
CA GLN A 12 -16.33 16.77 19.63
C GLN A 12 -15.16 16.30 18.73
N THR A 13 -15.39 15.40 17.78
CA THR A 13 -14.35 14.91 16.87
C THR A 13 -13.89 16.03 15.92
N PHE A 14 -14.80 16.85 15.40
CA PHE A 14 -14.42 17.99 14.56
C PHE A 14 -13.70 19.10 15.34
N GLN A 15 -14.08 19.34 16.60
CA GLN A 15 -13.37 20.32 17.44
C GLN A 15 -11.96 19.86 17.84
N THR A 16 -11.78 18.57 18.11
CA THR A 16 -10.45 18.02 18.42
C THR A 16 -9.52 18.00 17.20
N LEU A 17 -10.03 17.72 15.99
CA LEU A 17 -9.25 17.86 14.75
C LEU A 17 -8.84 19.32 14.47
N GLY A 18 -9.71 20.28 14.77
CA GLY A 18 -9.41 21.72 14.64
C GLY A 18 -8.42 22.23 15.68
N ALA A 19 -8.40 21.63 16.88
CA ALA A 19 -7.50 21.97 17.97
C ALA A 19 -6.12 21.29 17.88
N GLN A 20 -5.91 20.37 16.94
CA GLN A 20 -4.61 19.75 16.72
C GLN A 20 -3.61 20.73 16.09
N ALA A 21 -2.34 20.60 16.46
CA ALA A 21 -1.26 21.40 15.87
C ALA A 21 -1.28 21.32 14.34
N LEU A 22 -1.02 22.45 13.67
CA LEU A 22 -0.98 22.57 12.21
C LEU A 22 -0.12 21.47 11.56
N THR A 23 0.99 21.11 12.19
CA THR A 23 1.88 20.02 11.76
C THR A 23 1.14 18.68 11.65
N THR A 24 0.29 18.34 12.61
CA THR A 24 -0.50 17.10 12.60
C THR A 24 -1.55 17.12 11.50
N GLN A 25 -2.22 18.26 11.28
CA GLN A 25 -3.19 18.41 10.18
C GLN A 25 -2.52 18.24 8.81
N ILE A 26 -1.33 18.81 8.62
CA ILE A 26 -0.52 18.62 7.40
C ILE A 26 -0.16 17.14 7.22
N LEU A 27 0.28 16.45 8.28
CA LEU A 27 0.64 15.02 8.22
C LEU A 27 -0.57 14.15 7.85
N TRP A 28 -1.76 14.45 8.35
CA TRP A 28 -3.01 13.80 7.93
C TRP A 28 -3.29 14.04 6.44
N GLY A 29 -3.17 15.29 5.98
CA GLY A 29 -3.34 15.64 4.57
C GLY A 29 -2.36 14.90 3.65
N VAL A 30 -1.07 14.87 4.02
CA VAL A 30 -0.03 14.13 3.28
C VAL A 30 -0.32 12.63 3.26
N SER A 31 -0.72 12.06 4.39
CA SER A 31 -1.09 10.64 4.48
C SER A 31 -2.28 10.31 3.58
N PHE A 32 -3.28 11.19 3.54
CA PHE A 32 -4.47 11.03 2.70
C PHE A 32 -4.12 11.08 1.21
N ILE A 33 -3.32 12.06 0.78
CA ILE A 33 -2.85 12.17 -0.61
C ILE A 33 -2.02 10.94 -1.00
N THR A 34 -1.15 10.48 -0.11
CA THR A 34 -0.31 9.28 -0.33
C THR A 34 -1.19 8.03 -0.49
N ALA A 35 -2.23 7.89 0.33
CA ALA A 35 -3.17 6.78 0.23
C ALA A 35 -3.93 6.78 -1.10
N ILE A 36 -4.40 7.96 -1.55
CA ILE A 36 -5.05 8.13 -2.86
C ILE A 36 -4.08 7.74 -3.99
N ALA A 37 -2.84 8.24 -3.95
CA ALA A 37 -1.83 7.92 -4.95
C ALA A 37 -1.55 6.42 -5.02
N MET A 38 -1.44 5.76 -3.86
CA MET A 38 -1.24 4.31 -3.77
C MET A 38 -2.41 3.53 -4.38
N TRP A 39 -3.64 3.98 -4.12
CA TRP A 39 -4.83 3.33 -4.64
C TRP A 39 -4.95 3.47 -6.17
N TYR A 40 -4.76 4.68 -6.70
CA TYR A 40 -4.74 4.92 -8.16
C TYR A 40 -3.65 4.09 -8.85
N TYR A 41 -2.46 4.03 -8.28
CA TYR A 41 -1.36 3.25 -8.85
C TYR A 41 -1.69 1.74 -8.88
N THR A 42 -2.28 1.22 -7.81
CA THR A 42 -2.73 -0.18 -7.73
C THR A 42 -3.82 -0.48 -8.76
N LEU A 43 -4.78 0.43 -8.93
CA LEU A 43 -5.85 0.32 -9.93
C LEU A 43 -5.29 0.30 -11.35
N TRP A 44 -4.39 1.25 -11.66
CA TRP A 44 -3.70 1.31 -12.95
C TRP A 44 -2.93 0.02 -13.24
N LEU A 45 -2.18 -0.48 -12.25
CA LEU A 45 -1.34 -1.67 -12.39
C LEU A 45 -2.20 -2.93 -12.58
N THR A 46 -3.35 -3.01 -11.92
CA THR A 46 -4.36 -4.07 -12.12
C THR A 46 -4.94 -4.03 -13.53
N ILE A 47 -5.35 -2.86 -14.00
CA ILE A 47 -5.86 -2.69 -15.38
C ILE A 47 -4.77 -3.04 -16.41
N ALA A 48 -3.53 -2.58 -16.19
CA ALA A 48 -2.40 -2.86 -17.06
C ALA A 48 -2.06 -4.35 -17.10
N PHE A 49 -2.20 -5.06 -15.96
CA PHE A 49 -2.05 -6.51 -15.88
C PHE A 49 -3.06 -7.23 -16.77
N PHE A 50 -4.34 -6.85 -16.69
CA PHE A 50 -5.38 -7.43 -17.55
C PHE A 50 -5.17 -7.10 -19.04
N LYS A 51 -4.67 -5.89 -19.35
CA LYS A 51 -4.29 -5.51 -20.73
C LYS A 51 -2.99 -6.13 -21.22
N ARG A 52 -2.34 -6.97 -20.40
CA ARG A 52 -1.09 -7.68 -20.71
C ARG A 52 0.02 -6.74 -21.20
N ARG A 53 0.13 -5.54 -20.61
CA ARG A 53 1.17 -4.58 -21.00
C ARG A 53 2.58 -5.05 -20.59
N ARG A 54 3.56 -4.85 -21.46
CA ARG A 54 4.97 -5.21 -21.24
C ARG A 54 5.63 -4.44 -20.10
N CYS A 55 5.11 -3.27 -19.74
CA CYS A 55 5.61 -2.48 -18.63
C CYS A 55 5.24 -3.06 -17.25
N VAL A 56 4.23 -3.94 -17.17
CA VAL A 56 3.67 -4.44 -15.91
C VAL A 56 4.69 -5.18 -15.06
N PRO A 57 5.46 -6.17 -15.55
CA PRO A 57 6.36 -6.92 -14.70
C PRO A 57 7.41 -6.05 -14.00
N LYS A 58 7.91 -5.01 -14.69
CA LYS A 58 8.88 -4.07 -14.09
C LYS A 58 8.24 -3.22 -12.99
N HIS A 59 7.06 -2.63 -13.27
CA HIS A 59 6.35 -1.79 -12.30
C HIS A 59 5.88 -2.60 -11.09
N TYR A 60 5.46 -3.86 -11.30
CA TYR A 60 5.03 -4.75 -10.23
C TYR A 60 6.19 -5.08 -9.27
N ILE A 61 7.40 -5.33 -9.80
CA ILE A 61 8.59 -5.55 -8.97
C ILE A 61 8.92 -4.29 -8.14
N ILE A 62 8.92 -3.11 -8.77
CA ILE A 62 9.17 -1.84 -8.06
C ILE A 62 8.12 -1.63 -6.96
N TRP A 63 6.84 -1.89 -7.26
CA TRP A 63 5.75 -1.77 -6.31
C TRP A 63 5.86 -2.71 -5.12
N LEU A 64 6.28 -3.95 -5.35
CA LEU A 64 6.56 -4.92 -4.28
C LEU A 64 7.70 -4.44 -3.39
N LEU A 65 8.77 -3.88 -3.96
CA LEU A 65 9.89 -3.34 -3.17
C LEU A 65 9.46 -2.15 -2.31
N ILE A 66 8.64 -1.25 -2.84
CA ILE A 66 8.06 -0.13 -2.07
C ILE A 66 7.18 -0.69 -0.93
N SER A 67 6.38 -1.71 -1.21
CA SER A 67 5.52 -2.36 -0.21
C SER A 67 6.34 -2.98 0.93
N VAL A 68 7.45 -3.65 0.61
CA VAL A 68 8.40 -4.17 1.62
C VAL A 68 8.98 -3.04 2.46
N LEU A 69 9.44 -1.96 1.82
CA LEU A 69 10.01 -0.82 2.53
C LEU A 69 9.00 -0.17 3.50
N LEU A 70 7.75 -0.04 3.06
CA LEU A 70 6.66 0.46 3.90
C LEU A 70 6.34 -0.50 5.05
N ALA A 71 6.32 -1.81 4.80
CA ALA A 71 6.09 -2.81 5.84
C ALA A 71 7.20 -2.80 6.90
N VAL A 72 8.47 -2.66 6.49
CA VAL A 72 9.60 -2.53 7.43
C VAL A 72 9.50 -1.24 8.23
N LYS A 73 9.15 -0.12 7.59
CA LYS A 73 8.90 1.16 8.30
C LYS A 73 7.76 1.00 9.33
N ALA A 74 6.65 0.39 8.93
CA ALA A 74 5.52 0.17 9.83
C ALA A 74 5.89 -0.75 10.99
N PHE A 75 6.64 -1.83 10.73
CA PHE A 75 7.14 -2.74 11.75
C PHE A 75 8.07 -2.04 12.76
N ALA A 76 8.98 -1.17 12.29
CA ALA A 76 9.97 -0.54 13.15
C ALA A 76 9.46 0.66 13.96
N PHE A 77 8.40 1.35 13.50
CA PHE A 77 7.98 2.65 14.04
C PHE A 77 6.50 2.74 14.46
N SER A 78 5.70 1.68 14.28
CA SER A 78 4.28 1.70 14.62
C SER A 78 4.04 1.14 16.03
N PRO A 79 3.21 1.78 16.88
CA PRO A 79 2.80 1.24 18.17
C PRO A 79 1.71 0.17 17.97
N VAL A 80 2.07 -0.96 17.36
CA VAL A 80 1.18 -2.10 17.10
C VAL A 80 1.79 -3.32 17.76
N GLU A 81 0.94 -4.24 18.24
CA GLU A 81 1.44 -5.49 18.79
C GLU A 81 2.34 -6.24 17.80
N ASP A 82 3.50 -6.70 18.30
CA ASP A 82 4.54 -7.35 17.51
C ASP A 82 3.99 -8.52 16.68
N SER A 83 3.02 -9.27 17.21
CA SER A 83 2.40 -10.41 16.52
C SER A 83 1.71 -10.00 15.20
N ILE A 84 1.03 -8.85 15.20
CA ILE A 84 0.33 -8.29 14.03
C ILE A 84 1.36 -7.71 13.06
N ALA A 85 2.34 -6.96 13.58
CA ALA A 85 3.38 -6.33 12.79
C ALA A 85 4.23 -7.37 12.03
N VAL A 86 4.65 -8.45 12.71
CA VAL A 86 5.38 -9.57 12.12
C VAL A 86 4.54 -10.27 11.05
N ARG A 87 3.26 -10.54 11.31
CA ARG A 87 2.37 -11.20 10.34
C ARG A 87 2.24 -10.38 9.05
N GLN A 88 2.06 -9.08 9.18
CA GLN A 88 1.96 -8.18 8.03
C GLN A 88 3.26 -8.15 7.23
N LEU A 89 4.41 -8.03 7.91
CA LEU A 89 5.73 -8.08 7.28
C LEU A 89 5.99 -9.41 6.56
N LEU A 90 5.67 -10.54 7.20
CA LEU A 90 5.84 -11.88 6.65
C LEU A 90 5.08 -12.06 5.33
N PHE A 91 3.82 -11.63 5.25
CA PHE A 91 3.07 -11.71 4.00
C PHE A 91 3.68 -10.86 2.89
N THR A 92 4.12 -9.64 3.20
CA THR A 92 4.76 -8.77 2.22
C THR A 92 6.09 -9.34 1.72
N LEU A 93 6.89 -9.91 2.63
CA LEU A 93 8.15 -10.58 2.29
C LEU A 93 7.92 -11.83 1.44
N LEU A 94 6.98 -12.68 1.84
CA LEU A 94 6.64 -13.91 1.12
C LEU A 94 6.12 -13.59 -0.28
N ALA A 95 5.20 -12.64 -0.41
CA ALA A 95 4.70 -12.18 -1.71
C ALA A 95 5.85 -11.71 -2.60
N THR A 96 6.78 -10.90 -2.07
CA THR A 96 7.93 -10.40 -2.83
C THR A 96 8.88 -11.53 -3.22
N ALA A 97 9.20 -12.42 -2.28
CA ALA A 97 10.11 -13.55 -2.48
C ALA A 97 9.60 -14.54 -3.53
N LEU A 98 8.29 -14.72 -3.68
CA LEU A 98 7.70 -15.59 -4.69
C LEU A 98 7.49 -14.88 -6.03
N ILE A 99 6.94 -13.67 -6.02
CA ILE A 99 6.48 -12.99 -7.23
C ILE A 99 7.65 -12.39 -8.04
N VAL A 100 8.67 -11.83 -7.38
CA VAL A 100 9.83 -11.24 -8.07
C VAL A 100 10.59 -12.28 -8.92
N PRO A 101 11.01 -13.46 -8.39
CA PRO A 101 11.69 -14.45 -9.22
C PRO A 101 10.78 -15.02 -10.30
N TYR A 102 9.48 -15.18 -10.04
CA TYR A 102 8.51 -15.61 -11.05
C TYR A 102 8.48 -14.64 -12.24
N PHE A 103 8.35 -13.33 -11.99
CA PHE A 103 8.37 -12.35 -13.08
C PHE A 103 9.70 -12.26 -13.83
N LYS A 104 10.83 -12.47 -13.15
CA LYS A 104 12.16 -12.43 -13.79
C LYS A 104 12.45 -13.68 -14.64
N ARG A 105 12.07 -14.88 -14.15
CA ARG A 105 12.49 -16.16 -14.74
C ARG A 105 11.43 -16.84 -15.60
N SER A 106 10.13 -16.56 -15.40
CA SER A 106 9.06 -17.27 -16.12
C SER A 106 8.99 -16.92 -17.60
N SER A 107 9.17 -17.92 -18.46
CA SER A 107 8.96 -17.81 -19.92
C SER A 107 7.51 -17.46 -20.26
N ARG A 108 6.54 -17.91 -19.44
CA ARG A 108 5.10 -17.62 -19.65
C ARG A 108 4.79 -16.14 -19.46
N VAL A 109 5.38 -15.49 -18.45
CA VAL A 109 5.23 -14.04 -18.24
C VAL A 109 5.76 -13.28 -19.45
N LYS A 110 6.96 -13.65 -19.93
CA LYS A 110 7.59 -13.00 -21.09
C LYS A 110 6.76 -13.15 -22.37
N ALA A 111 6.09 -14.29 -22.55
CA ALA A 111 5.21 -14.54 -23.69
C ALA A 111 3.83 -13.87 -23.55
N THR A 112 3.37 -13.61 -22.32
CA THR A 112 2.02 -13.06 -22.07
C THR A 112 2.01 -11.53 -22.11
N PHE A 113 3.02 -10.87 -21.54
CA PHE A 113 3.10 -9.41 -21.45
C PHE A 113 3.86 -8.80 -22.64
N VAL A 114 3.31 -8.95 -23.85
CA VAL A 114 3.95 -8.49 -25.09
C VAL A 114 3.37 -7.17 -25.63
N ASN A 115 2.20 -6.75 -25.11
CA ASN A 115 1.50 -5.57 -25.60
C ASN A 115 2.25 -4.28 -25.16
N PRO A 116 2.61 -3.36 -26.06
CA PRO A 116 3.29 -2.11 -25.71
C PRO A 116 2.48 -1.19 -24.77
#